data_AF-A0A3B9YHA1-F1
#
_entry.id   AF-A0A3B9YHA1-F1
#
_cell.length_a   1.000
_cell.length_b   1.000
_cell.length_c   1.000
_cell.angle_alpha   90.00
_cell.angle_beta   90.00
_cell.angle_gamma   90.00
#
_symmetry.space_group_name_H-M   'P 1'
#
loop_
_entity.id
_entity.type
_entity.pdbx_description
1 polymer ?
#
loop_
_entity_poly.entity_id
_entity_poly.type
_entity_poly.pdbx_seq_one_letter_code
_entity_poly.pdbx_strand_id
1 'polypeptide(L)'
;MNRVRLLDCTIRDGGYLNDWRFDERMVRDVYRASSKAGVDVVELGFRGTERCFDPAQFGPWRFTPESLLREAVRGGGARVALMADFGKIEADDFCDRKDSVVDMVRVAAHRDAIPGALALLEKIKKKGYTAVLNVMGFTSMSEAERAELRNLARGSAVDILYVADSYGSMFPDQIRGIFEPLLEIGGPLEIGFHPHNNLQMAFANTLEALRVGVHYLDATQFGMGRGAGNLPLETLLAYLQQSRKDKYNVIPVLNCIDRHLIALNRQLGWGHQLPYMLSGIFQCHPYYAQDLVELHEYAIEDVWKALERVRLASPVGYDRKLLSEIVGSGLLGPLPTTEAAGDAWAQEAAAQEPPAYAGRHEGRDFLVLAGGPSLIEYKDQVQEFIRRRDPILLGANNLGGHFVPHYHAFINKKRFMSYAAQAHRDSKLLVGQYLDDDMVREYSGREVERLRYADRLSSDFRIVNGVIGTNGRTIGVLLCAVAIVMGAKRVFVAGMDGYAHLPEGRGTLFYAEKDEPESREEILDRHRWCQRILASISDHLTASGREELHILTPTSYQQFYKGLQNYLDVPGLEARP
;
A
#
# COMPACT_ATOMS: atom_id res chain seq x y z
N MET A 1 -3.52 38.02 20.87
CA MET A 1 -3.61 37.01 19.80
C MET A 1 -4.75 37.38 18.88
N ASN A 2 -4.52 37.46 17.57
CA ASN A 2 -5.59 37.59 16.59
C ASN A 2 -6.67 36.51 16.82
N ARG A 3 -7.91 36.81 16.46
CA ARG A 3 -9.06 35.92 16.71
C ARG A 3 -9.05 34.75 15.72
N VAL A 4 -8.20 33.75 15.96
CA VAL A 4 -8.19 32.50 15.19
C VAL A 4 -9.54 31.78 15.28
N ARG A 5 -9.98 31.19 14.17
CA ARG A 5 -11.20 30.40 14.05
C ARG A 5 -10.86 28.94 13.75
N LEU A 6 -11.56 28.02 14.42
CA LEU A 6 -11.39 26.59 14.21
C LEU A 6 -12.45 26.04 13.28
N LEU A 7 -12.06 25.15 12.38
CA LEU A 7 -12.97 24.40 11.52
C LEU A 7 -12.78 22.89 11.76
N ASP A 8 -13.85 22.21 12.13
CA ASP A 8 -13.88 20.75 12.22
C ASP A 8 -14.34 20.16 10.89
N CYS A 9 -13.51 19.35 10.23
CA CYS A 9 -13.84 18.67 8.98
C CYS A 9 -13.93 17.15 9.09
N THR A 10 -14.23 16.61 10.28
CA THR A 10 -14.28 15.16 10.57
C THR A 10 -15.19 14.40 9.60
N ILE A 11 -16.38 14.93 9.31
CA ILE A 11 -17.36 14.26 8.43
C ILE A 11 -16.99 14.44 6.95
N ARG A 12 -16.32 15.54 6.59
CA ARG A 12 -15.91 15.79 5.21
C ARG A 12 -14.69 14.98 4.83
N ASP A 13 -13.59 15.14 5.55
CA ASP A 13 -12.31 14.49 5.25
C ASP A 13 -12.30 13.04 5.72
N GLY A 14 -12.87 12.76 6.90
CA GLY A 14 -13.02 11.38 7.37
C GLY A 14 -13.88 10.51 6.45
N GLY A 15 -14.73 11.11 5.61
CA GLY A 15 -15.54 10.37 4.64
C GLY A 15 -14.75 9.59 3.60
N TYR A 16 -13.48 9.92 3.37
CA TYR A 16 -12.59 9.11 2.53
C TYR A 16 -12.36 7.69 3.09
N LEU A 17 -12.61 7.44 4.37
CA LEU A 17 -12.40 6.14 5.01
C LEU A 17 -13.62 5.22 4.94
N ASN A 18 -14.81 5.74 4.61
CA ASN A 18 -16.06 4.97 4.61
C ASN A 18 -17.04 5.37 3.51
N ASP A 19 -16.53 5.96 2.43
CA ASP A 19 -17.32 6.49 1.33
C ASP A 19 -18.45 7.43 1.78
N TRP A 20 -18.20 8.24 2.82
CA TRP A 20 -19.18 9.16 3.42
C TRP A 20 -20.46 8.48 3.94
N ARG A 21 -20.36 7.21 4.38
CA ARG A 21 -21.46 6.43 4.98
C ARG A 21 -21.50 6.57 6.50
N PHE A 22 -21.53 7.81 6.99
CA PHE A 22 -21.71 8.06 8.43
C PHE A 22 -23.16 7.93 8.85
N ASP A 23 -23.37 7.28 9.99
CA ASP A 23 -24.65 7.28 10.68
C ASP A 23 -25.06 8.70 11.10
N GLU A 24 -26.33 9.06 10.93
CA GLU A 24 -26.83 10.41 11.19
C GLU A 24 -26.68 10.83 12.66
N ARG A 25 -26.84 9.88 13.59
CA ARG A 25 -26.68 10.16 15.02
C ARG A 25 -25.21 10.44 15.32
N MET A 26 -24.28 9.71 14.72
CA MET A 26 -22.85 10.02 14.83
C MET A 26 -22.55 11.43 14.33
N VAL A 27 -23.04 11.82 13.14
CA VAL A 27 -22.82 13.17 12.59
C VAL A 27 -23.40 14.26 13.49
N ARG A 28 -24.60 14.06 14.03
CA ARG A 28 -25.22 14.98 14.99
C ARG A 28 -24.38 15.10 16.27
N ASP A 29 -23.84 14.00 16.77
CA ASP A 29 -22.98 13.99 17.95
C ASP A 29 -21.66 14.72 17.70
N VAL A 30 -21.03 14.52 16.54
CA VAL A 30 -19.83 15.27 16.10
C VAL A 30 -20.13 16.77 16.05
N TYR A 31 -21.18 17.19 15.33
CA TYR A 31 -21.56 18.61 15.24
C TYR A 31 -21.79 19.26 16.61
N ARG A 32 -22.51 18.57 17.50
CA ARG A 32 -22.80 19.04 18.86
C ARG A 32 -21.54 19.12 19.72
N ALA A 33 -20.69 18.11 19.65
CA ALA A 33 -19.45 18.07 20.41
C ALA A 33 -18.54 19.25 20.01
N SER A 34 -18.34 19.45 18.71
CA SER A 34 -17.49 20.54 18.19
C SER A 34 -18.07 21.91 18.52
N SER A 35 -19.39 22.09 18.36
CA SER A 35 -20.09 23.32 18.78
C SER A 35 -19.86 23.64 20.27
N LYS A 36 -20.04 22.66 21.16
CA LYS A 36 -19.86 22.83 22.60
C LYS A 36 -18.40 23.01 23.01
N ALA A 37 -17.47 22.57 22.16
CA ALA A 37 -16.05 22.70 22.39
C ALA A 37 -15.48 24.08 22.01
N GLY A 38 -16.29 24.95 21.42
CA GLY A 38 -15.87 26.28 20.97
C GLY A 38 -15.30 26.30 19.55
N VAL A 39 -15.56 25.27 18.75
CA VAL A 39 -15.24 25.24 17.31
C VAL A 39 -16.16 26.23 16.58
N ASP A 40 -15.59 27.03 15.68
CA ASP A 40 -16.30 28.12 15.02
C ASP A 40 -17.09 27.65 13.78
N VAL A 41 -16.62 26.61 13.09
CA VAL A 41 -17.25 26.04 11.88
C VAL A 41 -17.16 24.50 11.90
N VAL A 42 -18.22 23.80 11.49
CA VAL A 42 -18.19 22.34 11.27
C VAL A 42 -18.56 22.04 9.83
N GLU A 43 -17.69 21.34 9.12
CA GLU A 43 -17.85 20.94 7.73
C GLU A 43 -18.45 19.53 7.64
N LEU A 44 -19.68 19.46 7.12
CA LEU A 44 -20.50 18.25 7.13
C LEU A 44 -20.56 17.62 5.74
N GLY A 45 -19.43 17.14 5.24
CA GLY A 45 -19.39 16.43 3.96
C GLY A 45 -19.23 17.33 2.73
N PHE A 46 -19.69 16.82 1.59
CA PHE A 46 -19.62 17.50 0.30
C PHE A 46 -21.00 17.88 -0.23
N ARG A 47 -21.04 18.94 -1.05
CA ARG A 47 -22.09 19.10 -2.07
C ARG A 47 -21.67 18.33 -3.32
N GLY A 48 -22.19 17.13 -3.48
CA GLY A 48 -22.07 16.30 -4.67
C GLY A 48 -23.34 16.28 -5.50
N THR A 49 -23.22 15.98 -6.79
CA THR A 49 -24.35 15.81 -7.69
C THR A 49 -24.32 14.43 -8.32
N GLU A 50 -25.50 13.87 -8.62
CA GLU A 50 -25.62 12.57 -9.29
C GLU A 50 -25.04 12.58 -10.72
N ARG A 51 -24.82 13.79 -11.29
CA ARG A 51 -24.13 13.98 -12.57
C ARG A 51 -22.68 13.52 -12.53
N CYS A 52 -22.06 13.51 -11.36
CA CYS A 52 -20.63 13.21 -11.19
C CYS A 52 -20.35 12.08 -10.19
N PHE A 53 -21.31 11.69 -9.37
CA PHE A 53 -21.14 10.69 -8.31
C PHE A 53 -22.32 9.74 -8.28
N ASP A 54 -22.02 8.45 -8.18
CA ASP A 54 -23.03 7.39 -8.09
C ASP A 54 -23.50 7.23 -6.63
N PRO A 55 -24.80 7.44 -6.31
CA PRO A 55 -25.35 7.22 -4.98
C PRO A 55 -25.27 5.77 -4.49
N ALA A 56 -25.09 4.80 -5.39
CA ALA A 56 -24.85 3.42 -5.00
C ALA A 56 -23.44 3.24 -4.42
N GLN A 57 -22.45 4.01 -4.90
CA GLN A 57 -21.06 3.95 -4.44
C GLN A 57 -20.84 4.80 -3.20
N PHE A 58 -21.36 6.03 -3.19
CA PHE A 58 -21.11 6.98 -2.10
C PHE A 58 -22.31 7.18 -1.17
N GLY A 59 -22.03 7.33 0.11
CA GLY A 59 -23.00 7.62 1.16
C GLY A 59 -23.58 9.03 1.10
N PRO A 60 -24.63 9.29 1.91
CA PRO A 60 -25.42 10.52 1.81
C PRO A 60 -24.62 11.78 2.12
N TRP A 61 -23.57 11.71 2.94
CA TRP A 61 -22.69 12.85 3.26
C TRP A 61 -21.74 13.25 2.12
N ARG A 62 -21.77 12.51 1.01
CA ARG A 62 -21.09 12.91 -0.23
C ARG A 62 -21.92 13.89 -1.09
N PHE A 63 -23.24 13.91 -0.87
CA PHE A 63 -24.21 14.75 -1.59
C PHE A 63 -24.82 15.82 -0.67
N THR A 64 -25.04 15.43 0.58
CA THR A 64 -25.45 16.24 1.73
C THR A 64 -26.66 17.13 1.47
N PRO A 65 -27.84 16.57 1.16
CA PRO A 65 -29.04 17.35 0.88
C PRO A 65 -29.45 18.21 2.09
N GLU A 66 -30.14 19.34 1.84
CA GLU A 66 -30.58 20.28 2.88
C GLU A 66 -31.44 19.62 3.97
N SER A 67 -32.28 18.64 3.61
CA SER A 67 -33.11 17.89 4.55
C SER A 67 -32.27 17.15 5.59
N LEU A 68 -31.22 16.46 5.14
CA LEU A 68 -30.29 15.72 6.00
C LEU A 68 -29.52 16.68 6.93
N LEU A 69 -29.05 17.81 6.40
CA LEU A 69 -28.34 18.81 7.19
C LEU A 69 -29.19 19.37 8.32
N ARG A 70 -30.46 19.74 8.04
CA ARG A 70 -31.39 20.28 9.04
C ARG A 70 -31.62 19.33 10.22
N GLU A 71 -31.56 18.03 10.00
CA GLU A 71 -31.69 17.02 11.04
C GLU A 71 -30.40 16.83 11.86
N ALA A 72 -29.24 17.00 11.24
CA ALA A 72 -27.94 16.85 11.89
C ALA A 72 -27.50 18.07 12.69
N VAL A 73 -27.83 19.29 12.25
CA VAL A 73 -27.33 20.54 12.85
C VAL A 73 -28.14 21.04 14.06
N ARG A 74 -28.94 20.17 14.69
CA ARG A 74 -29.81 20.55 15.82
C ARG A 74 -29.04 20.62 17.14
N GLY A 75 -29.15 21.74 17.86
CA GLY A 75 -28.65 21.88 19.23
C GLY A 75 -27.15 22.18 19.34
N GLY A 76 -26.59 22.82 18.32
CA GLY A 76 -25.23 23.39 18.29
C GLY A 76 -25.27 24.89 18.00
N GLY A 77 -24.08 25.50 17.94
CA GLY A 77 -23.89 26.92 17.70
C GLY A 77 -22.76 27.25 16.71
N ALA A 78 -22.05 26.22 16.22
CA ALA A 78 -21.06 26.39 15.17
C ALA A 78 -21.75 26.62 13.82
N ARG A 79 -21.11 27.44 12.98
CA ARG A 79 -21.50 27.62 11.58
C ARG A 79 -21.30 26.31 10.81
N VAL A 80 -22.05 26.13 9.74
CA VAL A 80 -22.01 24.90 8.93
C VAL A 80 -21.30 25.17 7.61
N ALA A 81 -20.38 24.29 7.23
CA ALA A 81 -19.69 24.33 5.95
C ALA A 81 -19.94 23.08 5.10
N LEU A 82 -19.82 23.22 3.79
CA LEU A 82 -19.69 22.10 2.84
C LEU A 82 -18.49 22.33 1.94
N MET A 83 -17.83 21.22 1.57
CA MET A 83 -16.85 21.21 0.49
C MET A 83 -17.52 20.89 -0.85
N ALA A 84 -16.98 21.39 -1.95
CA ALA A 84 -17.35 21.02 -3.30
C ALA A 84 -16.09 20.90 -4.16
N ASP A 85 -16.08 19.94 -5.07
CA ASP A 85 -14.98 19.78 -6.02
C ASP A 85 -15.22 20.68 -7.23
N PHE A 86 -14.25 21.53 -7.58
CA PHE A 86 -14.35 22.30 -8.82
C PHE A 86 -14.47 21.36 -10.04
N GLY A 87 -15.32 21.74 -11.00
CA GLY A 87 -15.61 20.96 -12.21
C GLY A 87 -16.64 19.85 -12.04
N LYS A 88 -17.14 19.61 -10.82
CA LYS A 88 -18.19 18.60 -10.53
C LYS A 88 -19.49 19.21 -9.97
N ILE A 89 -19.52 20.53 -9.91
CA ILE A 89 -20.62 21.32 -9.35
C ILE A 89 -20.79 22.64 -10.11
N GLU A 90 -21.99 23.17 -10.05
CA GLU A 90 -22.39 24.48 -10.54
C GLU A 90 -22.96 25.32 -9.39
N ALA A 91 -23.06 26.63 -9.58
CA ALA A 91 -23.61 27.52 -8.56
C ALA A 91 -25.09 27.21 -8.25
N ASP A 92 -25.83 26.64 -9.20
CA ASP A 92 -27.24 26.28 -9.05
C ASP A 92 -27.48 24.96 -8.31
N ASP A 93 -26.42 24.19 -8.03
CA ASP A 93 -26.49 23.07 -7.08
C ASP A 93 -26.61 23.55 -5.62
N PHE A 94 -26.57 24.87 -5.40
CA PHE A 94 -26.81 25.53 -4.12
C PHE A 94 -28.05 26.43 -4.21
N CYS A 95 -28.96 26.30 -3.25
CA CYS A 95 -30.04 27.26 -3.04
C CYS A 95 -29.50 28.59 -2.47
N ASP A 96 -30.33 29.63 -2.37
CA ASP A 96 -29.93 30.88 -1.71
C ASP A 96 -29.59 30.63 -0.23
N ARG A 97 -28.57 31.32 0.30
CA ARG A 97 -28.12 31.16 1.70
C ARG A 97 -29.27 31.30 2.68
N LYS A 98 -30.18 32.26 2.47
CA LYS A 98 -31.35 32.49 3.36
C LYS A 98 -32.24 31.25 3.53
N ASP A 99 -32.23 30.37 2.54
CA ASP A 99 -33.03 29.15 2.49
C ASP A 99 -32.21 27.91 2.88
N SER A 100 -30.92 28.05 3.20
CA SER A 100 -30.02 26.96 3.61
C SER A 100 -29.64 27.06 5.09
N VAL A 101 -29.25 25.93 5.69
CA VAL A 101 -28.56 25.91 7.00
C VAL A 101 -27.04 26.07 6.88
N VAL A 102 -26.49 26.01 5.66
CA VAL A 102 -25.05 26.10 5.39
C VAL A 102 -24.64 27.57 5.34
N ASP A 103 -23.57 27.94 6.04
CA ASP A 103 -23.01 29.29 6.09
C ASP A 103 -21.88 29.52 5.07
N MET A 104 -21.10 28.48 4.84
CA MET A 104 -19.82 28.54 4.16
C MET A 104 -19.72 27.45 3.10
N VAL A 105 -19.27 27.81 1.91
CA VAL A 105 -19.01 26.86 0.83
C VAL A 105 -17.53 26.93 0.47
N ARG A 106 -16.86 25.78 0.56
CA ARG A 106 -15.46 25.60 0.22
C ARG A 106 -15.37 24.90 -1.11
N VAL A 107 -14.61 25.45 -2.06
CA VAL A 107 -14.39 24.84 -3.37
C VAL A 107 -12.92 24.41 -3.46
N ALA A 108 -12.69 23.11 -3.59
CA ALA A 108 -11.37 22.53 -3.77
C ALA A 108 -10.94 22.61 -5.23
N ALA A 109 -9.73 23.14 -5.49
CA ALA A 109 -9.17 23.25 -6.83
C ALA A 109 -7.65 22.99 -6.83
N HIS A 110 -7.18 22.36 -7.90
CA HIS A 110 -5.75 22.32 -8.25
C HIS A 110 -5.35 23.58 -9.02
N ARG A 111 -4.04 23.87 -9.07
CA ARG A 111 -3.45 25.07 -9.68
C ARG A 111 -4.09 25.51 -11.00
N ASP A 112 -4.26 24.61 -11.96
CA ASP A 112 -4.73 24.93 -13.32
C ASP A 112 -6.21 25.32 -13.35
N ALA A 113 -6.95 24.99 -12.30
CA ALA A 113 -8.39 25.19 -12.19
C ALA A 113 -8.75 26.41 -11.31
N ILE A 114 -7.77 27.06 -10.69
CA ILE A 114 -7.99 28.18 -9.75
C ILE A 114 -8.79 29.32 -10.38
N PRO A 115 -8.47 29.83 -11.59
CA PRO A 115 -9.24 30.93 -12.19
C PRO A 115 -10.74 30.59 -12.35
N GLY A 116 -11.05 29.36 -12.79
CA GLY A 116 -12.42 28.90 -12.91
C GLY A 116 -13.12 28.75 -11.56
N ALA A 117 -12.40 28.24 -10.55
CA ALA A 117 -12.93 28.09 -9.20
C ALA A 117 -13.28 29.45 -8.56
N LEU A 118 -12.46 30.48 -8.79
CA LEU A 118 -12.76 31.85 -8.35
C LEU A 118 -14.05 32.38 -8.98
N ALA A 119 -14.22 32.21 -10.30
CA ALA A 119 -15.45 32.64 -11.00
C ALA A 119 -16.72 31.91 -10.49
N LEU A 120 -16.59 30.63 -10.13
CA LEU A 120 -17.67 29.85 -9.52
C LEU A 120 -18.00 30.36 -8.11
N LEU A 121 -16.98 30.60 -7.29
CA LEU A 121 -17.11 31.13 -5.94
C LEU A 121 -17.74 32.53 -5.91
N GLU A 122 -17.50 33.38 -6.91
CA GLU A 122 -18.20 34.66 -7.05
C GLU A 122 -19.71 34.50 -7.20
N LYS A 123 -20.16 33.50 -7.99
CA LYS A 123 -21.60 33.20 -8.14
C LYS A 123 -22.18 32.66 -6.84
N ILE A 124 -21.46 31.78 -6.15
CA ILE A 124 -21.86 31.24 -4.84
C ILE A 124 -21.96 32.35 -3.80
N LYS A 125 -21.01 33.31 -3.80
CA LYS A 125 -21.05 34.47 -2.91
C LYS A 125 -22.27 35.36 -3.17
N LYS A 126 -22.68 35.55 -4.43
CA LYS A 126 -23.91 36.29 -4.78
C LYS A 126 -25.19 35.66 -4.20
N LYS A 127 -25.18 34.34 -3.95
CA LYS A 127 -26.27 33.64 -3.22
C LYS A 127 -26.23 33.86 -1.70
N GLY A 128 -25.20 34.54 -1.19
CA GLY A 128 -25.07 34.96 0.21
C GLY A 128 -24.18 34.09 1.09
N TYR A 129 -23.49 33.09 0.53
CA TYR A 129 -22.56 32.24 1.29
C TYR A 129 -21.21 32.92 1.52
N THR A 130 -20.52 32.54 2.60
CA THR A 130 -19.07 32.75 2.70
C THR A 130 -18.37 31.87 1.67
N ALA A 131 -17.64 32.46 0.73
CA ALA A 131 -17.02 31.79 -0.40
C ALA A 131 -15.54 31.54 -0.13
N VAL A 132 -15.12 30.27 -0.19
CA VAL A 132 -13.78 29.84 0.21
C VAL A 132 -13.10 29.05 -0.89
N LEU A 133 -11.89 29.45 -1.27
CA LEU A 133 -11.03 28.68 -2.16
C LEU A 133 -10.10 27.78 -1.36
N ASN A 134 -10.15 26.47 -1.59
CA ASN A 134 -9.23 25.49 -1.02
C ASN A 134 -8.21 25.06 -2.08
N VAL A 135 -6.96 25.54 -1.97
CA VAL A 135 -5.89 25.22 -2.91
C VAL A 135 -5.24 23.88 -2.54
N MET A 136 -5.43 22.88 -3.40
CA MET A 136 -4.86 21.55 -3.26
C MET A 136 -3.46 21.46 -3.87
N GLY A 137 -2.57 20.67 -3.26
CA GLY A 137 -1.23 20.43 -3.77
C GLY A 137 -0.32 21.67 -3.73
N PHE A 138 -0.57 22.61 -2.82
CA PHE A 138 0.16 23.88 -2.73
C PHE A 138 1.68 23.68 -2.60
N THR A 139 2.14 22.64 -1.90
CA THR A 139 3.57 22.32 -1.75
C THR A 139 4.27 22.06 -3.08
N SER A 140 3.55 21.56 -4.08
CA SER A 140 4.07 21.28 -5.43
C SER A 140 4.12 22.51 -6.35
N MET A 141 3.53 23.64 -5.94
CA MET A 141 3.54 24.86 -6.74
C MET A 141 4.91 25.55 -6.66
N SER A 142 5.44 25.93 -7.82
CA SER A 142 6.59 26.80 -8.01
C SER A 142 6.33 28.22 -7.47
N GLU A 143 7.39 29.00 -7.26
CA GLU A 143 7.22 30.38 -6.78
C GLU A 143 6.46 31.26 -7.79
N ALA A 144 6.61 31.02 -9.09
CA ALA A 144 5.86 31.73 -10.12
C ALA A 144 4.34 31.47 -10.00
N GLU A 145 3.96 30.20 -9.83
CA GLU A 145 2.55 29.82 -9.63
C GLU A 145 1.99 30.35 -8.31
N ARG A 146 2.80 30.37 -7.24
CA ARG A 146 2.40 31.00 -5.96
C ARG A 146 2.21 32.50 -6.10
N ALA A 147 3.05 33.18 -6.87
CA ALA A 147 2.89 34.60 -7.17
C ALA A 147 1.63 34.88 -7.99
N GLU A 148 1.33 34.04 -8.98
CA GLU A 148 0.09 34.12 -9.75
C GLU A 148 -1.14 33.93 -8.86
N LEU A 149 -1.14 32.91 -7.99
CA LEU A 149 -2.20 32.70 -7.00
C LEU A 149 -2.42 33.94 -6.14
N ARG A 150 -1.36 34.57 -5.62
CA ARG A 150 -1.48 35.82 -4.83
C ARG A 150 -2.13 36.94 -5.63
N ASN A 151 -1.79 37.08 -6.91
CA ASN A 151 -2.37 38.10 -7.78
C ASN A 151 -3.85 37.84 -8.06
N LEU A 152 -4.22 36.60 -8.36
CA LEU A 152 -5.62 36.19 -8.55
C LEU A 152 -6.44 36.40 -7.28
N ALA A 153 -5.91 35.98 -6.13
CA ALA A 153 -6.58 36.13 -4.84
C ALA A 153 -6.87 37.60 -4.50
N ARG A 154 -5.90 38.51 -4.73
CA ARG A 154 -6.05 39.96 -4.50
C ARG A 154 -7.19 40.59 -5.30
N GLY A 155 -7.43 40.12 -6.52
CA GLY A 155 -8.48 40.63 -7.40
C GLY A 155 -9.83 39.89 -7.28
N SER A 156 -9.90 38.83 -6.49
CA SER A 156 -11.07 37.96 -6.42
C SER A 156 -12.06 38.40 -5.33
N ALA A 157 -13.32 37.95 -5.46
CA ALA A 157 -14.32 38.18 -4.43
C ALA A 157 -14.33 37.13 -3.30
N VAL A 158 -13.39 36.18 -3.26
CA VAL A 158 -13.41 35.13 -2.23
C VAL A 158 -13.16 35.71 -0.84
N ASP A 159 -13.81 35.14 0.18
CA ASP A 159 -13.69 35.58 1.56
C ASP A 159 -12.47 34.96 2.24
N ILE A 160 -12.15 33.71 1.88
CA ILE A 160 -11.10 32.93 2.53
C ILE A 160 -10.30 32.14 1.49
N LEU A 161 -8.97 32.19 1.59
CA LEU A 161 -8.05 31.33 0.85
C LEU A 161 -7.41 30.31 1.79
N TYR A 162 -7.60 29.03 1.52
CA TYR A 162 -6.98 27.94 2.25
C TYR A 162 -5.78 27.36 1.51
N VAL A 163 -4.70 27.15 2.25
CA VAL A 163 -3.58 26.30 1.85
C VAL A 163 -3.81 24.91 2.43
N ALA A 164 -3.92 23.90 1.57
CA ALA A 164 -3.97 22.50 1.99
C ALA A 164 -2.58 21.85 1.87
N ASP A 165 -2.08 21.29 2.97
CA ASP A 165 -0.92 20.39 2.98
C ASP A 165 -1.37 19.00 2.53
N SER A 166 -1.82 18.88 1.27
CA SER A 166 -2.52 17.70 0.74
C SER A 166 -1.74 16.38 0.85
N TYR A 167 -0.43 16.46 1.02
CA TYR A 167 0.49 15.33 1.15
C TYR A 167 1.05 15.17 2.58
N GLY A 168 0.73 16.09 3.50
CA GLY A 168 1.25 16.09 4.87
C GLY A 168 2.78 16.21 4.92
N SER A 169 3.35 17.03 4.04
CA SER A 169 4.79 17.09 3.74
C SER A 169 5.48 18.38 4.19
N MET A 170 4.73 19.33 4.74
CA MET A 170 5.30 20.59 5.24
C MET A 170 6.02 20.39 6.58
N PHE A 171 7.08 21.17 6.80
CA PHE A 171 7.79 21.28 8.07
C PHE A 171 7.61 22.65 8.72
N PRO A 172 7.75 22.76 10.06
CA PRO A 172 7.49 24.00 10.80
C PRO A 172 8.28 25.22 10.31
N ASP A 173 9.55 25.03 9.92
CA ASP A 173 10.43 26.08 9.42
C ASP A 173 9.95 26.71 8.09
N GLN A 174 9.12 25.99 7.33
CA GLN A 174 8.59 26.43 6.04
C GLN A 174 7.30 27.25 6.18
N ILE A 175 6.57 27.08 7.29
CA ILE A 175 5.23 27.64 7.48
C ILE A 175 5.24 29.17 7.38
N ARG A 176 6.24 29.82 7.97
CA ARG A 176 6.39 31.28 7.89
C ARG A 176 6.47 31.78 6.44
N GLY A 177 7.38 31.20 5.65
CA GLY A 177 7.57 31.59 4.24
C GLY A 177 6.37 31.29 3.35
N ILE A 178 5.51 30.34 3.75
CA ILE A 178 4.26 30.05 3.04
C ILE A 178 3.17 31.08 3.37
N PHE A 179 2.98 31.42 4.64
CA PHE A 179 1.82 32.21 5.07
C PHE A 179 2.05 33.72 5.13
N GLU A 180 3.26 34.20 5.43
CA GLU A 180 3.52 35.66 5.45
C GLU A 180 3.14 36.34 4.11
N PRO A 181 3.55 35.83 2.93
CA PRO A 181 3.18 36.46 1.65
C PRO A 181 1.67 36.41 1.34
N LEU A 182 0.94 35.43 1.89
CA LEU A 182 -0.51 35.34 1.73
C LEU A 182 -1.24 36.34 2.64
N LEU A 183 -0.75 36.53 3.86
CA LEU A 183 -1.29 37.49 4.81
C LEU A 183 -1.03 38.94 4.35
N GLU A 184 0.08 39.19 3.67
CA GLU A 184 0.41 40.50 3.07
C GLU A 184 -0.54 40.93 1.94
N ILE A 185 -1.36 40.03 1.39
CA ILE A 185 -2.42 40.40 0.44
C ILE A 185 -3.37 41.42 1.10
N GLY A 186 -3.66 41.24 2.39
CA GLY A 186 -4.47 42.14 3.20
C GLY A 186 -5.92 42.28 2.73
N GLY A 187 -6.57 43.36 3.17
CA GLY A 187 -7.97 43.63 2.86
C GLY A 187 -8.94 42.68 3.57
N PRO A 188 -10.10 42.35 2.97
CA PRO A 188 -11.10 41.47 3.57
C PRO A 188 -10.77 39.98 3.45
N LEU A 189 -9.71 39.61 2.73
CA LEU A 189 -9.33 38.22 2.50
C LEU A 189 -8.74 37.59 3.76
N GLU A 190 -9.35 36.53 4.26
CA GLU A 190 -8.82 35.73 5.36
C GLU A 190 -8.02 34.53 4.82
N ILE A 191 -7.09 34.02 5.63
CA ILE A 191 -6.20 32.92 5.24
C ILE A 191 -6.44 31.73 6.16
N GLY A 192 -6.61 30.55 5.57
CA GLY A 192 -6.80 29.28 6.28
C GLY A 192 -5.70 28.27 6.03
N PHE A 193 -5.50 27.35 6.97
CA PHE A 193 -4.57 26.23 6.85
C PHE A 193 -5.28 24.90 7.10
N HIS A 194 -5.06 23.96 6.19
CA HIS A 194 -5.54 22.58 6.29
C HIS A 194 -4.35 21.59 6.33
N PRO A 195 -3.88 21.20 7.53
CA PRO A 195 -2.73 20.32 7.70
C PRO A 195 -3.10 18.82 7.74
N HIS A 196 -2.39 18.02 6.93
CA HIS A 196 -2.39 16.56 7.07
C HIS A 196 -1.25 16.07 7.96
N ASN A 197 -1.41 14.87 8.53
CA ASN A 197 -0.53 14.35 9.58
C ASN A 197 0.42 13.22 9.11
N ASN A 198 0.70 13.14 7.80
CA ASN A 198 1.53 12.09 7.19
C ASN A 198 2.90 11.96 7.86
N LEU A 199 3.58 13.09 8.10
CA LEU A 199 4.87 13.15 8.81
C LEU A 199 4.75 13.44 10.31
N GLN A 200 3.54 13.34 10.89
CA GLN A 200 3.25 13.72 12.28
C GLN A 200 3.53 15.22 12.60
N MET A 201 3.53 16.09 11.57
CA MET A 201 3.86 17.51 11.71
C MET A 201 2.63 18.43 11.78
N ALA A 202 1.41 17.92 11.66
CA ALA A 202 0.21 18.76 11.55
C ALA A 202 0.05 19.73 12.73
N PHE A 203 0.30 19.26 13.95
CA PHE A 203 0.22 20.09 15.17
C PHE A 203 1.32 21.15 15.21
N ALA A 204 2.58 20.76 14.97
CA ALA A 204 3.70 21.69 14.97
C ALA A 204 3.52 22.79 13.90
N ASN A 205 3.15 22.40 12.69
CA ASN A 205 2.88 23.33 11.59
C ASN A 205 1.74 24.30 11.93
N THR A 206 0.71 23.81 12.61
CA THR A 206 -0.43 24.63 13.05
C THR A 206 -0.04 25.65 14.11
N LEU A 207 0.86 25.31 15.03
CA LEU A 207 1.37 26.27 16.00
C LEU A 207 2.17 27.38 15.34
N GLU A 208 2.98 27.07 14.33
CA GLU A 208 3.68 28.10 13.55
C GLU A 208 2.70 28.97 12.74
N ALA A 209 1.69 28.36 12.11
CA ALA A 209 0.65 29.08 11.37
C ALA A 209 -0.10 30.06 12.29
N LEU A 210 -0.42 29.62 13.51
CA LEU A 210 -1.04 30.46 14.54
C LEU A 210 -0.14 31.63 14.94
N ARG A 211 1.17 31.43 15.08
CA ARG A 211 2.14 32.49 15.43
C ARG A 211 2.30 33.52 14.33
N VAL A 212 2.27 33.08 13.07
CA VAL A 212 2.36 33.95 11.88
C VAL A 212 1.08 34.75 11.66
N GLY A 213 -0.05 34.28 12.21
CA GLY A 213 -1.32 35.02 12.21
C GLY A 213 -2.37 34.49 11.25
N VAL A 214 -2.30 33.21 10.87
CA VAL A 214 -3.33 32.53 10.09
C VAL A 214 -4.70 32.61 10.78
N HIS A 215 -5.74 32.87 10.00
CA HIS A 215 -7.08 33.21 10.49
C HIS A 215 -7.94 31.97 10.78
N TYR A 216 -7.79 30.90 9.98
CA TYR A 216 -8.50 29.64 10.18
C TYR A 216 -7.58 28.43 10.22
N LEU A 217 -7.92 27.48 11.08
CA LEU A 217 -7.20 26.21 11.23
C LEU A 217 -8.20 25.05 11.15
N ASP A 218 -8.01 24.16 10.18
CA ASP A 218 -8.76 22.92 10.09
C ASP A 218 -8.18 21.86 11.04
N ALA A 219 -9.07 21.03 11.59
CA ALA A 219 -8.73 19.83 12.33
C ALA A 219 -9.87 18.82 12.26
N THR A 220 -9.64 17.59 12.69
CA THR A 220 -10.67 16.56 12.79
C THR A 220 -10.59 15.82 14.12
N GLN A 221 -11.73 15.37 14.64
CA GLN A 221 -11.77 14.59 15.87
C GLN A 221 -10.97 13.29 15.69
N PHE A 222 -10.09 13.00 16.65
CA PHE A 222 -9.22 11.83 16.62
C PHE A 222 -8.36 11.72 15.37
N GLY A 223 -8.07 12.85 14.72
CA GLY A 223 -7.26 12.95 13.51
C GLY A 223 -7.87 12.26 12.29
N MET A 224 -9.15 11.93 12.29
CA MET A 224 -9.81 11.20 11.20
C MET A 224 -9.66 11.92 9.84
N GLY A 225 -9.31 11.18 8.78
CA GLY A 225 -9.15 11.76 7.45
C GLY A 225 -8.36 10.89 6.49
N ARG A 226 -8.19 11.37 5.26
CA ARG A 226 -7.41 10.69 4.22
C ARG A 226 -5.96 10.46 4.64
N GLY A 227 -5.38 9.35 4.21
CA GLY A 227 -3.98 9.02 4.47
C GLY A 227 -3.72 8.81 5.96
N ALA A 228 -2.69 9.46 6.51
CA ALA A 228 -2.42 9.38 7.95
C ALA A 228 -3.37 10.22 8.81
N GLY A 229 -4.37 10.85 8.20
CA GLY A 229 -5.34 11.72 8.87
C GLY A 229 -4.96 13.21 8.85
N ASN A 230 -5.73 13.98 9.61
CA ASN A 230 -5.56 15.42 9.79
C ASN A 230 -4.99 15.72 11.18
N LEU A 231 -4.80 17.00 11.49
CA LEU A 231 -4.56 17.45 12.85
C LEU A 231 -5.67 16.95 13.81
N PRO A 232 -5.33 16.20 14.88
CA PRO A 232 -6.33 15.81 15.88
C PRO A 232 -6.87 17.03 16.65
N LEU A 233 -8.15 17.32 16.48
CA LEU A 233 -8.84 18.50 17.00
C LEU A 233 -8.74 18.60 18.52
N GLU A 234 -8.83 17.48 19.23
CA GLU A 234 -8.72 17.43 20.69
C GLU A 234 -7.38 17.96 21.20
N THR A 235 -6.29 17.76 20.44
CA THR A 235 -4.96 18.27 20.82
C THR A 235 -4.88 19.78 20.66
N LEU A 236 -5.43 20.32 19.56
CA LEU A 236 -5.50 21.76 19.32
C LEU A 236 -6.42 22.45 20.34
N LEU A 237 -7.58 21.86 20.65
CA LEU A 237 -8.49 22.35 21.68
C LEU A 237 -7.83 22.35 23.06
N ALA A 238 -7.15 21.26 23.44
CA ALA A 238 -6.45 21.18 24.73
C ALA A 238 -5.38 22.27 24.86
N TYR A 239 -4.64 22.56 23.78
CA TYR A 239 -3.67 23.65 23.74
C TYR A 239 -4.33 25.03 23.88
N LEU A 240 -5.34 25.33 23.05
CA LEU A 240 -6.01 26.63 23.05
C LEU A 240 -6.77 26.89 24.36
N GLN A 241 -7.35 25.85 24.95
CA GLN A 241 -8.03 25.90 26.25
C GLN A 241 -7.10 26.36 27.37
N GLN A 242 -5.78 26.14 27.31
CA GLN A 242 -4.85 26.66 28.32
C GLN A 242 -4.90 28.19 28.43
N SER A 243 -5.08 28.87 27.29
CA SER A 243 -5.09 30.34 27.22
C SER A 243 -6.50 30.96 27.16
N ARG A 244 -7.52 30.19 26.72
CA ARG A 244 -8.91 30.66 26.53
C ARG A 244 -9.93 29.65 27.05
N LYS A 245 -9.93 29.43 28.37
CA LYS A 245 -10.83 28.48 29.07
C LYS A 245 -12.32 28.84 28.99
N ASP A 246 -12.61 30.12 28.76
CA ASP A 246 -13.96 30.66 28.56
C ASP A 246 -14.52 30.36 27.17
N LYS A 247 -13.64 30.20 26.16
CA LYS A 247 -14.03 29.87 24.79
C LYS A 247 -13.99 28.37 24.49
N TYR A 248 -12.94 27.67 24.92
CA TYR A 248 -12.68 26.29 24.48
C TYR A 248 -12.87 25.28 25.61
N ASN A 249 -13.47 24.14 25.26
CA ASN A 249 -13.68 23.00 26.15
C ASN A 249 -13.47 21.69 25.39
N VAL A 250 -12.40 20.96 25.69
CA VAL A 250 -12.07 19.71 24.97
C VAL A 250 -12.99 18.53 25.31
N ILE A 251 -13.65 18.54 26.48
CA ILE A 251 -14.41 17.39 27.01
C ILE A 251 -15.53 16.87 26.08
N PRO A 252 -16.37 17.72 25.45
CA PRO A 252 -17.40 17.25 24.53
C PRO A 252 -16.84 16.45 23.35
N VAL A 253 -15.69 16.87 22.80
CA VAL A 253 -15.00 16.16 21.72
C VAL A 253 -14.45 14.83 22.21
N LEU A 254 -13.81 14.78 23.39
CA LEU A 254 -13.31 13.52 23.96
C LEU A 254 -14.44 12.50 24.19
N ASN A 255 -15.60 12.94 24.68
CA ASN A 255 -16.78 12.08 24.84
C ASN A 255 -17.32 11.56 23.50
N CYS A 256 -17.21 12.35 22.42
CA CYS A 256 -17.61 11.94 21.08
C CYS A 256 -16.63 10.90 20.51
N ILE A 257 -15.33 11.11 20.73
CA ILE A 257 -14.27 10.17 20.36
C ILE A 257 -14.48 8.82 21.03
N ASP A 258 -14.68 8.82 22.36
CA ASP A 258 -14.92 7.60 23.14
C ASP A 258 -16.15 6.83 22.66
N ARG A 259 -17.25 7.54 22.41
CA ARG A 259 -18.52 6.94 22.00
C ARG A 259 -18.49 6.33 20.60
N HIS A 260 -17.82 6.98 19.64
CA HIS A 260 -17.94 6.66 18.22
C HIS A 260 -16.61 6.32 17.56
N LEU A 261 -15.60 7.18 17.72
CA LEU A 261 -14.42 7.18 16.85
C LEU A 261 -13.39 6.12 17.22
N ILE A 262 -13.29 5.72 18.49
CA ILE A 262 -12.37 4.62 18.89
C ILE A 262 -12.79 3.31 18.21
N ALA A 263 -14.08 2.98 18.24
CA ALA A 263 -14.60 1.77 17.62
C ALA A 263 -14.44 1.84 16.09
N LEU A 264 -14.72 3.00 15.51
CA LEU A 264 -14.59 3.20 14.07
C LEU A 264 -13.12 3.12 13.60
N ASN A 265 -12.17 3.62 14.39
CA ASN A 265 -10.74 3.53 14.09
C ASN A 265 -10.25 2.08 14.05
N ARG A 266 -10.73 1.24 14.96
CA ARG A 266 -10.41 -0.20 14.95
C ARG A 266 -10.95 -0.91 13.71
N GLN A 267 -12.03 -0.42 13.12
CA GLN A 267 -12.65 -1.02 11.93
C GLN A 267 -12.04 -0.53 10.63
N LEU A 268 -11.85 0.78 10.49
CA LEU A 268 -11.44 1.40 9.23
C LEU A 268 -9.93 1.62 9.14
N GLY A 269 -9.23 1.78 10.27
CA GLY A 269 -7.80 2.06 10.32
C GLY A 269 -7.44 3.43 9.78
N TRP A 270 -7.06 4.36 10.66
CA TRP A 270 -6.38 5.60 10.24
C TRP A 270 -5.33 6.02 11.26
N GLY A 271 -4.44 6.92 10.86
CA GLY A 271 -3.32 7.40 11.67
C GLY A 271 -1.98 7.10 11.02
N HIS A 272 -0.90 7.18 11.79
CA HIS A 272 0.45 6.97 11.26
C HIS A 272 0.62 5.55 10.70
N GLN A 273 0.95 5.46 9.41
CA GLN A 273 1.26 4.22 8.72
C GLN A 273 2.42 4.46 7.75
N LEU A 274 3.23 3.42 7.53
CA LEU A 274 4.42 3.49 6.67
C LEU A 274 4.11 4.03 5.26
N PRO A 275 3.08 3.56 4.54
CA PRO A 275 2.78 4.08 3.20
C PRO A 275 2.48 5.58 3.20
N TYR A 276 1.70 6.05 4.17
CA TYR A 276 1.34 7.46 4.25
C TYR A 276 2.52 8.34 4.68
N MET A 277 3.38 7.85 5.58
CA MET A 277 4.64 8.54 5.90
C MET A 277 5.50 8.68 4.64
N LEU A 278 5.67 7.61 3.86
CA LEU A 278 6.42 7.66 2.60
C LEU A 278 5.80 8.66 1.61
N SER A 279 4.47 8.68 1.48
CA SER A 279 3.79 9.67 0.63
C SER A 279 4.07 11.12 1.06
N GLY A 280 4.22 11.37 2.37
CA GLY A 280 4.65 12.67 2.90
C GLY A 280 6.10 13.00 2.58
N ILE A 281 7.02 12.04 2.75
CA ILE A 281 8.45 12.19 2.41
C ILE A 281 8.63 12.55 0.95
N PHE A 282 7.88 11.88 0.07
CA PHE A 282 7.99 12.01 -1.38
C PHE A 282 7.00 13.01 -2.00
N GLN A 283 6.15 13.64 -1.19
CA GLN A 283 5.18 14.65 -1.63
C GLN A 283 4.26 14.15 -2.74
N CYS A 284 3.80 12.89 -2.64
CA CYS A 284 3.02 12.23 -3.69
C CYS A 284 1.66 11.75 -3.16
N HIS A 285 0.77 11.36 -4.08
CA HIS A 285 -0.53 10.82 -3.70
C HIS A 285 -0.37 9.53 -2.86
N PRO A 286 -1.16 9.34 -1.77
CA PRO A 286 -1.06 8.18 -0.88
C PRO A 286 -1.00 6.82 -1.57
N TYR A 287 -1.78 6.64 -2.63
CA TYR A 287 -1.88 5.38 -3.37
C TYR A 287 -0.57 4.91 -4.04
N TYR A 288 0.36 5.81 -4.38
CA TYR A 288 1.65 5.36 -4.90
C TYR A 288 2.45 4.55 -3.88
N ALA A 289 2.53 5.05 -2.65
CA ALA A 289 3.24 4.36 -1.58
C ALA A 289 2.43 3.17 -1.05
N GLN A 290 1.10 3.31 -1.03
CA GLN A 290 0.20 2.22 -0.63
C GLN A 290 0.39 1.01 -1.53
N ASP A 291 0.21 1.16 -2.85
CA ASP A 291 0.36 0.07 -3.81
C ASP A 291 1.74 -0.60 -3.71
N LEU A 292 2.82 0.19 -3.62
CA LEU A 292 4.18 -0.36 -3.56
C LEU A 292 4.49 -1.12 -2.27
N VAL A 293 3.95 -0.67 -1.14
CA VAL A 293 4.21 -1.28 0.18
C VAL A 293 3.28 -2.47 0.43
N GLU A 294 2.01 -2.36 0.05
CA GLU A 294 0.99 -3.42 0.22
C GLU A 294 1.21 -4.60 -0.73
N LEU A 295 1.82 -4.38 -1.90
CA LEU A 295 2.23 -5.49 -2.75
C LEU A 295 3.19 -6.46 -2.02
N HIS A 296 3.91 -6.01 -0.99
CA HIS A 296 4.79 -6.84 -0.16
C HIS A 296 5.89 -7.63 -0.91
N GLU A 297 6.00 -7.45 -2.23
CA GLU A 297 6.98 -8.06 -3.11
C GLU A 297 8.32 -7.33 -3.08
N TYR A 298 8.30 -6.02 -2.78
CA TYR A 298 9.44 -5.13 -2.83
C TYR A 298 10.02 -4.85 -1.44
N ALA A 299 11.34 -4.76 -1.35
CA ALA A 299 11.97 -4.23 -0.16
C ALA A 299 11.87 -2.70 -0.13
N ILE A 300 12.06 -2.11 1.04
CA ILE A 300 11.81 -0.68 1.23
C ILE A 300 12.76 0.21 0.41
N GLU A 301 13.98 -0.25 0.13
CA GLU A 301 14.93 0.50 -0.71
C GLU A 301 14.45 0.59 -2.16
N ASP A 302 13.72 -0.44 -2.62
CA ASP A 302 13.19 -0.49 -3.97
C ASP A 302 11.95 0.41 -4.05
N VAL A 303 11.05 0.32 -3.06
CA VAL A 303 9.93 1.26 -2.89
C VAL A 303 10.42 2.71 -2.84
N TRP A 304 11.50 2.98 -2.10
CA TRP A 304 12.11 4.31 -1.99
C TRP A 304 12.51 4.85 -3.36
N LYS A 305 13.27 4.08 -4.14
CA LYS A 305 13.72 4.47 -5.50
C LYS A 305 12.55 4.71 -6.45
N ALA A 306 11.49 3.90 -6.36
CA ALA A 306 10.29 4.12 -7.17
C ALA A 306 9.58 5.43 -6.79
N LEU A 307 9.46 5.73 -5.49
CA LEU A 307 8.84 6.96 -5.02
C LEU A 307 9.69 8.21 -5.33
N GLU A 308 11.02 8.11 -5.37
CA GLU A 308 11.88 9.18 -5.89
C GLU A 308 11.52 9.54 -7.34
N ARG A 309 11.27 8.55 -8.19
CA ARG A 309 10.83 8.80 -9.57
C ARG A 309 9.43 9.41 -9.65
N VAL A 310 8.49 8.93 -8.84
CA VAL A 310 7.15 9.53 -8.74
C VAL A 310 7.26 11.00 -8.36
N ARG A 311 8.10 11.32 -7.36
CA ARG A 311 8.34 12.70 -6.94
C ARG A 311 8.92 13.56 -8.06
N LEU A 312 9.90 13.05 -8.80
CA LEU A 312 10.51 13.76 -9.93
C LEU A 312 9.52 13.99 -11.07
N ALA A 313 8.63 13.04 -11.34
CA ALA A 313 7.58 13.18 -12.33
C ALA A 313 6.47 14.16 -11.90
N SER A 314 6.28 14.36 -10.58
CA SER A 314 5.33 15.29 -9.97
C SER A 314 3.90 15.21 -10.58
N PRO A 315 3.28 14.02 -10.64
CA PRO A 315 1.96 13.84 -11.24
C PRO A 315 0.86 14.56 -10.47
N VAL A 316 -0.17 15.02 -11.18
CA VAL A 316 -1.38 15.56 -10.57
C VAL A 316 -2.26 14.39 -10.12
N GLY A 317 -2.30 14.13 -8.82
CA GLY A 317 -3.07 13.02 -8.26
C GLY A 317 -2.35 11.67 -8.42
N TYR A 318 -3.13 10.58 -8.51
CA TYR A 318 -2.61 9.23 -8.69
C TYR A 318 -2.78 8.77 -10.15
N ASP A 319 -1.66 8.36 -10.76
CA ASP A 319 -1.56 7.81 -12.10
C ASP A 319 -0.95 6.40 -12.03
N ARG A 320 -1.81 5.40 -12.23
CA ARG A 320 -1.45 3.98 -12.23
C ARG A 320 -0.52 3.60 -13.40
N LYS A 321 -0.60 4.30 -14.54
CA LYS A 321 0.26 4.01 -15.70
C LYS A 321 1.70 4.39 -15.40
N LEU A 322 1.91 5.59 -14.85
CA LEU A 322 3.23 6.03 -14.39
C LEU A 322 3.84 5.02 -13.40
N LEU A 323 3.06 4.54 -12.43
CA LEU A 323 3.54 3.55 -11.47
C LEU A 323 3.94 2.24 -12.18
N SER A 324 3.11 1.76 -13.11
CA SER A 324 3.38 0.56 -13.91
C SER A 324 4.63 0.71 -14.79
N GLU A 325 4.87 1.89 -15.35
CA GLU A 325 6.07 2.21 -16.13
C GLU A 325 7.32 2.26 -15.25
N ILE A 326 7.23 2.86 -14.05
CA ILE A 326 8.34 2.89 -13.09
C ILE A 326 8.72 1.46 -12.69
N VAL A 327 7.72 0.62 -12.37
CA VAL A 327 7.91 -0.80 -12.06
C VAL A 327 8.51 -1.54 -13.26
N GLY A 328 7.94 -1.36 -14.45
CA GLY A 328 8.35 -2.03 -15.69
C GLY A 328 9.71 -1.59 -16.26
N SER A 329 10.16 -0.38 -15.92
CA SER A 329 11.46 0.18 -16.38
C SER A 329 12.69 -0.45 -15.70
N GLY A 330 12.50 -1.51 -14.91
CA GLY A 330 13.58 -2.29 -14.30
C GLY A 330 14.25 -1.64 -13.09
N LEU A 331 13.70 -0.55 -12.53
CA LEU A 331 14.28 0.13 -11.37
C LEU A 331 14.08 -0.60 -10.03
N LEU A 332 13.09 -1.50 -9.99
CA LEU A 332 12.79 -2.38 -8.86
C LEU A 332 13.45 -3.76 -9.02
N GLY A 333 14.37 -3.90 -9.99
CA GLY A 333 14.82 -5.18 -10.55
C GLY A 333 14.04 -5.51 -11.83
N PRO A 334 14.64 -6.17 -12.83
CA PRO A 334 13.95 -6.41 -14.10
C PRO A 334 13.00 -7.59 -13.97
N LEU A 335 11.72 -7.39 -14.30
CA LEU A 335 10.93 -8.43 -14.94
C LEU A 335 10.78 -8.05 -16.41
N PRO A 336 11.57 -8.61 -17.33
CA PRO A 336 11.28 -8.51 -18.75
C PRO A 336 10.08 -9.42 -19.03
N THR A 337 8.90 -8.83 -19.20
CA THR A 337 7.80 -9.48 -19.92
C THR A 337 7.99 -9.22 -21.41
N THR A 338 8.88 -9.98 -22.05
CA THR A 338 8.87 -10.11 -23.51
C THR A 338 9.26 -11.53 -23.92
N GLU A 339 8.31 -12.25 -24.51
CA GLU A 339 8.54 -13.48 -25.28
C GLU A 339 9.52 -13.28 -26.47
N ALA A 340 9.89 -12.02 -26.78
CA ALA A 340 10.74 -11.66 -27.90
C ALA A 340 12.25 -11.95 -27.71
N ALA A 341 12.72 -12.31 -26.51
CA ALA A 341 14.14 -12.57 -26.21
C ALA A 341 14.51 -14.06 -26.22
N GLY A 342 13.78 -14.90 -26.97
CA GLY A 342 13.85 -16.37 -26.94
C GLY A 342 15.26 -16.98 -26.91
N ASP A 343 16.22 -16.35 -27.59
CA ASP A 343 17.58 -16.89 -27.76
C ASP A 343 18.71 -16.06 -27.13
N ALA A 344 18.49 -14.79 -26.73
CA ALA A 344 19.56 -13.93 -26.23
C ALA A 344 20.15 -14.45 -24.89
N TRP A 345 19.29 -14.79 -23.94
CA TRP A 345 19.72 -15.41 -22.68
C TRP A 345 20.38 -16.77 -22.89
N ALA A 346 19.96 -17.52 -23.92
CA ALA A 346 20.50 -18.85 -24.21
C ALA A 346 21.92 -18.74 -24.79
N GLN A 347 22.17 -17.73 -25.63
CA GLN A 347 23.51 -17.41 -26.14
C GLN A 347 24.44 -16.97 -25.00
N GLU A 348 23.96 -16.10 -24.11
CA GLU A 348 24.71 -15.69 -22.91
C GLU A 348 24.98 -16.87 -21.97
N ALA A 349 23.98 -17.74 -21.75
CA ALA A 349 24.11 -18.94 -20.93
C ALA A 349 25.11 -19.93 -21.52
N ALA A 350 25.10 -20.13 -22.85
CA ALA A 350 26.05 -21.00 -23.54
C ALA A 350 27.50 -20.49 -23.44
N ALA A 351 27.70 -19.17 -23.32
CA ALA A 351 29.00 -18.55 -23.15
C ALA A 351 29.52 -18.56 -21.70
N GLN A 352 28.66 -18.85 -20.71
CA GLN A 352 29.04 -18.93 -19.30
C GLN A 352 29.54 -20.32 -18.93
N GLU A 353 30.45 -20.39 -17.95
CA GLU A 353 30.80 -21.66 -17.32
C GLU A 353 29.59 -22.22 -16.55
N PRO A 354 29.40 -23.56 -16.55
CA PRO A 354 28.32 -24.17 -15.79
C PRO A 354 28.50 -23.87 -14.29
N PRO A 355 27.39 -23.73 -13.54
CA PRO A 355 27.47 -23.49 -12.10
C PRO A 355 28.19 -24.65 -11.41
N ALA A 356 28.93 -24.37 -10.34
CA ALA A 356 29.73 -25.36 -9.60
C ALA A 356 28.91 -26.52 -9.01
N TYR A 357 27.59 -26.41 -8.95
CA TYR A 357 26.68 -27.49 -8.54
C TYR A 357 26.21 -28.38 -9.68
N ALA A 358 26.50 -28.05 -10.94
CA ALA A 358 26.12 -28.85 -12.09
C ALA A 358 26.72 -30.26 -12.01
N GLY A 359 25.89 -31.29 -12.16
CA GLY A 359 26.29 -32.70 -12.09
C GLY A 359 26.86 -33.17 -10.74
N ARG A 360 26.79 -32.35 -9.69
CA ARG A 360 27.42 -32.64 -8.38
C ARG A 360 26.90 -33.93 -7.73
N HIS A 361 25.66 -34.31 -8.02
CA HIS A 361 25.01 -35.51 -7.47
C HIS A 361 24.43 -36.37 -8.59
N GLU A 362 25.20 -36.53 -9.67
CA GLU A 362 24.79 -37.30 -10.84
C GLU A 362 24.24 -38.69 -10.45
N GLY A 363 23.02 -38.99 -10.90
CA GLY A 363 22.37 -40.27 -10.67
C GLY A 363 21.68 -40.44 -9.31
N ARG A 364 21.68 -39.42 -8.43
CA ARG A 364 20.97 -39.45 -7.14
C ARG A 364 19.49 -39.07 -7.28
N ASP A 365 18.67 -39.57 -6.36
CA ASP A 365 17.30 -39.07 -6.18
C ASP A 365 17.32 -37.75 -5.39
N PHE A 366 16.39 -36.86 -5.70
CA PHE A 366 16.24 -35.56 -5.02
C PHE A 366 14.85 -35.43 -4.42
N LEU A 367 14.76 -34.76 -3.27
CA LEU A 367 13.50 -34.34 -2.65
C LEU A 367 13.51 -32.83 -2.43
N VAL A 368 12.60 -32.14 -3.09
CA VAL A 368 12.31 -30.72 -2.88
C VAL A 368 11.29 -30.57 -1.75
N LEU A 369 11.67 -29.87 -0.69
CA LEU A 369 10.82 -29.50 0.44
C LEU A 369 10.30 -28.08 0.22
N ALA A 370 9.05 -27.97 -0.24
CA ALA A 370 8.35 -26.71 -0.48
C ALA A 370 7.56 -26.24 0.75
N GLY A 371 7.12 -24.97 0.75
CA GLY A 371 6.57 -24.31 1.95
C GLY A 371 5.09 -24.54 2.25
N GLY A 372 4.40 -25.45 1.56
CA GLY A 372 2.96 -25.67 1.71
C GLY A 372 2.56 -26.35 3.01
N PRO A 373 1.32 -26.14 3.51
CA PRO A 373 0.77 -26.79 4.70
C PRO A 373 0.97 -28.31 4.77
N SER A 374 0.82 -29.00 3.63
CA SER A 374 0.95 -30.46 3.57
C SER A 374 2.34 -30.96 3.97
N LEU A 375 3.39 -30.14 3.90
CA LEU A 375 4.72 -30.54 4.37
C LEU A 375 4.72 -30.85 5.88
N ILE A 376 3.98 -30.06 6.65
CA ILE A 376 3.92 -30.22 8.11
C ILE A 376 2.89 -31.26 8.50
N GLU A 377 1.76 -31.30 7.80
CA GLU A 377 0.72 -32.30 8.05
C GLU A 377 1.22 -33.73 7.81
N TYR A 378 2.08 -33.93 6.81
CA TYR A 378 2.63 -35.24 6.44
C TYR A 378 4.08 -35.41 6.91
N LYS A 379 4.54 -34.58 7.87
CA LYS A 379 5.95 -34.49 8.28
C LYS A 379 6.59 -35.84 8.58
N ASP A 380 5.94 -36.66 9.41
CA ASP A 380 6.50 -37.94 9.86
C ASP A 380 6.68 -38.92 8.69
N GLN A 381 5.73 -38.94 7.74
CA GLN A 381 5.81 -39.77 6.55
C GLN A 381 6.87 -39.27 5.56
N VAL A 382 7.04 -37.95 5.46
CA VAL A 382 8.14 -37.36 4.68
C VAL A 382 9.49 -37.72 5.30
N GLN A 383 9.62 -37.66 6.63
CA GLN A 383 10.84 -38.07 7.34
C GLN A 383 11.13 -39.58 7.16
N GLU A 384 10.10 -40.43 7.19
CA GLU A 384 10.22 -41.85 6.85
C GLU A 384 10.74 -42.06 5.43
N PHE A 385 10.17 -41.34 4.46
CA PHE A 385 10.61 -41.40 3.06
C PHE A 385 12.08 -41.01 2.93
N ILE A 386 12.50 -39.92 3.58
CA ILE A 386 13.90 -39.46 3.59
C ILE A 386 14.82 -40.56 4.12
N ARG A 387 14.45 -41.21 5.23
CA ARG A 387 15.27 -42.28 5.83
C ARG A 387 15.39 -43.50 4.93
N ARG A 388 14.32 -43.89 4.22
CA ARG A 388 14.33 -45.09 3.37
C ARG A 388 15.00 -44.88 2.02
N ARG A 389 14.88 -43.67 1.45
CA ARG A 389 15.30 -43.38 0.08
C ARG A 389 16.62 -42.62 0.00
N ASP A 390 17.09 -42.03 1.09
CA ASP A 390 18.31 -41.21 1.17
C ASP A 390 18.44 -40.21 -0.02
N PRO A 391 17.43 -39.37 -0.29
CA PRO A 391 17.49 -38.39 -1.38
C PRO A 391 18.32 -37.17 -0.98
N ILE A 392 18.87 -36.48 -1.98
CA ILE A 392 19.44 -35.13 -1.77
C ILE A 392 18.29 -34.17 -1.50
N LEU A 393 18.43 -33.36 -0.45
CA LEU A 393 17.36 -32.51 0.07
C LEU A 393 17.58 -31.05 -0.35
N LEU A 394 16.58 -30.49 -1.05
CA LEU A 394 16.53 -29.08 -1.43
C LEU A 394 15.39 -28.40 -0.68
N GLY A 395 15.68 -27.45 0.19
CA GLY A 395 14.70 -26.72 0.99
C GLY A 395 14.38 -25.34 0.44
N ALA A 396 13.09 -24.97 0.40
CA ALA A 396 12.64 -23.66 -0.05
C ALA A 396 12.28 -22.72 1.13
N ASN A 397 12.80 -21.49 1.10
CA ASN A 397 12.40 -20.39 2.00
C ASN A 397 12.44 -20.78 3.49
N ASN A 398 11.32 -20.77 4.20
CA ASN A 398 11.26 -21.18 5.61
C ASN A 398 10.75 -22.63 5.71
N LEU A 399 11.49 -23.47 6.44
CA LEU A 399 11.10 -24.85 6.78
C LEU A 399 10.71 -25.03 8.26
N GLY A 400 10.62 -23.92 9.02
CA GLY A 400 10.17 -23.92 10.43
C GLY A 400 11.07 -24.73 11.38
N GLY A 401 12.31 -25.01 10.97
CA GLY A 401 13.22 -25.92 11.70
C GLY A 401 12.78 -27.39 11.70
N HIS A 402 11.78 -27.77 10.89
CA HIS A 402 11.25 -29.14 10.86
C HIS A 402 12.08 -30.11 10.05
N PHE A 403 12.90 -29.60 9.13
CA PHE A 403 13.76 -30.37 8.23
C PHE A 403 15.11 -29.66 8.10
N VAL A 404 16.17 -30.47 7.93
CA VAL A 404 17.53 -29.98 7.67
C VAL A 404 17.89 -30.39 6.24
N PRO A 405 17.67 -29.53 5.23
CA PRO A 405 18.01 -29.86 3.86
C PRO A 405 19.54 -29.81 3.66
N HIS A 406 20.03 -30.52 2.65
CA HIS A 406 21.44 -30.41 2.25
C HIS A 406 21.71 -29.02 1.65
N TYR A 407 20.73 -28.47 0.92
CA TYR A 407 20.77 -27.15 0.32
C TYR A 407 19.52 -26.37 0.68
N HIS A 408 19.68 -25.13 1.16
CA HIS A 408 18.57 -24.27 1.56
C HIS A 408 18.54 -23.03 0.68
N ALA A 409 17.45 -22.85 -0.07
CA ALA A 409 17.38 -21.89 -1.15
C ALA A 409 16.46 -20.70 -0.89
N PHE A 410 16.95 -19.51 -1.29
CA PHE A 410 16.23 -18.24 -1.22
C PHE A 410 16.45 -17.44 -2.51
N ILE A 411 15.37 -17.02 -3.17
CA ILE A 411 15.44 -16.14 -4.36
C ILE A 411 14.73 -14.79 -4.17
N ASN A 412 13.93 -14.66 -3.11
CA ASN A 412 13.21 -13.44 -2.80
C ASN A 412 13.92 -12.69 -1.65
N LYS A 413 14.13 -11.39 -1.83
CA LYS A 413 14.81 -10.49 -0.88
C LYS A 413 14.15 -10.48 0.50
N LYS A 414 12.84 -10.27 0.59
CA LYS A 414 12.08 -10.27 1.85
C LYS A 414 12.21 -11.61 2.59
N ARG A 415 12.05 -12.74 1.89
CA ARG A 415 12.17 -14.07 2.49
C ARG A 415 13.59 -14.39 2.94
N PHE A 416 14.61 -13.95 2.18
CA PHE A 416 16.00 -14.07 2.60
C PHE A 416 16.26 -13.28 3.89
N MET A 417 15.89 -12.00 3.93
CA MET A 417 16.06 -11.15 5.12
C MET A 417 15.32 -11.71 6.35
N SER A 418 14.13 -12.28 6.14
CA SER A 418 13.28 -12.78 7.24
C SER A 418 13.75 -14.13 7.79
N TYR A 419 14.28 -15.01 6.94
CA TYR A 419 14.42 -16.43 7.26
C TYR A 419 15.82 -17.01 7.04
N ALA A 420 16.75 -16.33 6.35
CA ALA A 420 18.08 -16.88 6.07
C ALA A 420 18.88 -17.20 7.34
N ALA A 421 18.76 -16.38 8.38
CA ALA A 421 19.38 -16.61 9.68
C ALA A 421 18.82 -17.87 10.40
N GLN A 422 17.62 -18.33 10.03
CA GLN A 422 16.99 -19.53 10.60
C GLN A 422 17.38 -20.81 9.84
N ALA A 423 18.03 -20.69 8.67
CA ALA A 423 18.50 -21.84 7.92
C ALA A 423 19.56 -22.60 8.72
N HIS A 424 19.45 -23.93 8.76
CA HIS A 424 20.34 -24.75 9.55
C HIS A 424 21.80 -24.58 9.10
N ARG A 425 22.75 -24.62 10.05
CA ARG A 425 24.17 -24.37 9.79
C ARG A 425 24.82 -25.40 8.85
N ASP A 426 24.28 -26.63 8.84
CA ASP A 426 24.78 -27.73 8.01
C ASP A 426 24.22 -27.66 6.57
N SER A 427 23.19 -26.86 6.33
CA SER A 427 22.60 -26.67 5.00
C SER A 427 23.40 -25.66 4.19
N LYS A 428 23.90 -26.00 3.00
CA LYS A 428 24.54 -25.01 2.12
C LYS A 428 23.49 -24.02 1.59
N LEU A 429 23.75 -22.73 1.69
CA LEU A 429 22.82 -21.72 1.20
C LEU A 429 22.91 -21.57 -0.32
N LEU A 430 21.78 -21.71 -1.00
CA LEU A 430 21.62 -21.40 -2.42
C LEU A 430 20.85 -20.08 -2.54
N VAL A 431 21.46 -19.05 -3.12
CA VAL A 431 20.81 -17.72 -3.21
C VAL A 431 20.61 -17.30 -4.66
N GLY A 432 19.51 -16.62 -4.95
CA GLY A 432 19.23 -16.07 -6.28
C GLY A 432 20.34 -15.12 -6.75
N GLN A 433 20.55 -15.05 -8.06
CA GLN A 433 21.63 -14.24 -8.65
C GLN A 433 21.47 -12.73 -8.47
N TYR A 434 20.28 -12.25 -8.07
CA TYR A 434 19.98 -10.83 -7.87
C TYR A 434 19.97 -10.39 -6.40
N LEU A 435 20.23 -11.30 -5.45
CA LEU A 435 20.40 -10.93 -4.05
C LEU A 435 21.76 -10.26 -3.86
N ASP A 436 21.80 -9.06 -3.29
CA ASP A 436 23.04 -8.31 -3.11
C ASP A 436 24.05 -9.02 -2.18
N ASP A 437 25.35 -8.93 -2.48
CA ASP A 437 26.40 -9.59 -1.69
C ASP A 437 26.53 -9.02 -0.26
N ASP A 438 26.30 -7.73 -0.06
CA ASP A 438 26.35 -7.11 1.26
C ASP A 438 25.17 -7.56 2.11
N MET A 439 23.98 -7.66 1.52
CA MET A 439 22.82 -8.24 2.19
C MET A 439 23.05 -9.71 2.56
N VAL A 440 23.63 -10.51 1.66
CA VAL A 440 23.96 -11.90 1.94
C VAL A 440 24.92 -11.99 3.13
N ARG A 441 25.96 -11.13 3.16
CA ARG A 441 26.90 -11.04 4.28
C ARG A 441 26.20 -10.62 5.58
N GLU A 442 25.34 -9.61 5.53
CA GLU A 442 24.63 -9.05 6.70
C GLU A 442 23.67 -10.06 7.33
N TYR A 443 22.82 -10.70 6.53
CA TYR A 443 21.71 -11.52 7.04
C TYR A 443 22.06 -13.00 7.24
N SER A 444 23.13 -13.49 6.61
CA SER A 444 23.56 -14.89 6.77
C SER A 444 24.92 -15.03 7.43
N GLY A 445 25.89 -14.14 7.13
CA GLY A 445 27.29 -14.29 7.54
C GLY A 445 27.97 -15.56 7.01
N ARG A 446 27.39 -16.23 6.00
CA ARG A 446 27.79 -17.55 5.52
C ARG A 446 28.22 -17.50 4.06
N GLU A 447 29.09 -18.43 3.67
CA GLU A 447 29.31 -18.69 2.24
C GLU A 447 28.03 -19.19 1.59
N VAL A 448 27.70 -18.59 0.45
CA VAL A 448 26.54 -18.94 -0.36
C VAL A 448 26.97 -19.40 -1.75
N GLU A 449 26.10 -20.16 -2.41
CA GLU A 449 26.27 -20.52 -3.81
C GLU A 449 25.13 -19.93 -4.64
N ARG A 450 25.46 -19.31 -5.77
CA ARG A 450 24.52 -18.53 -6.59
C ARG A 450 23.75 -19.45 -7.55
N LEU A 451 22.42 -19.45 -7.45
CA LEU A 451 21.56 -20.10 -8.44
C LEU A 451 21.62 -19.35 -9.77
N ARG A 452 21.76 -20.09 -10.88
CA ARG A 452 21.81 -19.55 -12.24
C ARG A 452 20.49 -19.78 -12.96
N TYR A 453 19.74 -18.71 -13.20
CA TYR A 453 18.49 -18.75 -13.94
C TYR A 453 18.22 -17.45 -14.71
N ALA A 454 17.48 -17.54 -15.82
CA ALA A 454 16.95 -16.39 -16.51
C ALA A 454 15.72 -15.86 -15.75
N ASP A 455 15.73 -14.59 -15.37
CA ASP A 455 14.61 -13.96 -14.66
C ASP A 455 13.47 -13.61 -15.60
N ARG A 456 12.80 -14.65 -16.10
CA ARG A 456 11.69 -14.53 -17.04
C ARG A 456 10.61 -15.54 -16.72
N LEU A 457 9.37 -15.14 -17.01
CA LEU A 457 8.21 -16.01 -16.98
C LEU A 457 7.99 -16.58 -18.38
N SER A 458 8.72 -17.65 -18.69
CA SER A 458 8.52 -18.43 -19.91
C SER A 458 8.03 -19.83 -19.55
N SER A 459 7.06 -20.34 -20.31
CA SER A 459 6.64 -21.75 -20.27
C SER A 459 7.57 -22.67 -21.08
N ASP A 460 8.44 -22.11 -21.93
CA ASP A 460 9.45 -22.85 -22.69
C ASP A 460 10.68 -23.11 -21.78
N PHE A 461 10.56 -24.15 -20.97
CA PHE A 461 11.60 -24.59 -20.05
C PHE A 461 12.77 -25.21 -20.81
N ARG A 462 13.96 -24.64 -20.65
CA ARG A 462 15.21 -25.18 -21.18
C ARG A 462 16.33 -24.96 -20.17
N ILE A 463 17.31 -25.85 -20.18
CA ILE A 463 18.55 -25.69 -19.44
C ILE A 463 19.66 -25.55 -20.48
N VAL A 464 20.41 -24.45 -20.42
CA VAL A 464 21.56 -24.20 -21.31
C VAL A 464 22.79 -24.02 -20.44
N ASN A 465 23.77 -24.91 -20.58
CA ASN A 465 25.00 -24.94 -19.79
C ASN A 465 24.77 -24.82 -18.26
N GLY A 466 23.70 -25.45 -17.75
CA GLY A 466 23.32 -25.40 -16.33
C GLY A 466 22.59 -24.12 -15.89
N VAL A 467 22.35 -23.16 -16.78
CA VAL A 467 21.47 -22.00 -16.54
C VAL A 467 20.03 -22.39 -16.85
N ILE A 468 19.15 -22.16 -15.88
CA ILE A 468 17.72 -22.50 -15.98
C ILE A 468 16.99 -21.37 -16.70
N GLY A 469 16.29 -21.66 -17.80
CA GLY A 469 15.64 -20.65 -18.63
C GLY A 469 14.37 -19.99 -18.06
N THR A 470 14.10 -20.08 -16.77
CA THR A 470 12.91 -19.52 -16.10
C THR A 470 13.20 -19.29 -14.62
N ASN A 471 12.54 -18.31 -14.00
CA ASN A 471 12.59 -18.10 -12.55
C ASN A 471 11.63 -19.03 -11.77
N GLY A 472 10.80 -19.82 -12.48
CA GLY A 472 9.88 -20.78 -11.88
C GLY A 472 8.67 -20.19 -11.16
N ARG A 473 8.52 -18.86 -11.11
CA ARG A 473 7.52 -18.08 -10.33
C ARG A 473 7.57 -18.30 -8.80
N THR A 474 7.94 -19.49 -8.35
CA THR A 474 8.12 -19.87 -6.95
C THR A 474 9.41 -20.66 -6.81
N ILE A 475 10.06 -20.54 -5.65
CA ILE A 475 11.30 -21.27 -5.39
C ILE A 475 11.12 -22.79 -5.42
N GLY A 476 9.95 -23.31 -5.03
CA GLY A 476 9.68 -24.75 -5.06
C GLY A 476 9.75 -25.32 -6.48
N VAL A 477 9.15 -24.61 -7.45
CA VAL A 477 9.22 -24.99 -8.87
C VAL A 477 10.64 -24.83 -9.42
N LEU A 478 11.33 -23.73 -9.08
CA LEU A 478 12.71 -23.51 -9.49
C LEU A 478 13.64 -24.61 -8.97
N LEU A 479 13.46 -25.07 -7.73
CA LEU A 479 14.25 -26.15 -7.14
C LEU A 479 14.10 -27.48 -7.86
N CYS A 480 12.95 -27.76 -8.48
CA CYS A 480 12.81 -28.94 -9.35
C CYS A 480 13.77 -28.87 -10.55
N ALA A 481 13.93 -27.69 -11.16
CA ALA A 481 14.89 -27.48 -12.23
C ALA A 481 16.35 -27.50 -11.74
N VAL A 482 16.62 -26.95 -10.55
CA VAL A 482 17.95 -27.03 -9.92
C VAL A 482 18.35 -28.48 -9.67
N ALA A 483 17.42 -29.35 -9.24
CA ALA A 483 17.69 -30.78 -9.07
C ALA A 483 18.17 -31.43 -10.38
N ILE A 484 17.57 -31.08 -11.51
CA ILE A 484 17.98 -31.57 -12.84
C ILE A 484 19.40 -31.12 -13.17
N VAL A 485 19.72 -29.84 -12.96
CA VAL A 485 21.09 -29.31 -13.18
C VAL A 485 22.11 -30.02 -12.29
N MET A 486 21.74 -30.36 -11.04
CA MET A 486 22.60 -31.07 -10.10
C MET A 486 22.76 -32.57 -10.41
N GLY A 487 22.08 -33.09 -11.43
CA GLY A 487 22.23 -34.47 -11.91
C GLY A 487 21.17 -35.44 -11.40
N ALA A 488 19.97 -34.96 -11.04
CA ALA A 488 18.91 -35.80 -10.48
C ALA A 488 18.48 -36.94 -11.43
N LYS A 489 18.48 -38.17 -10.91
CA LYS A 489 17.83 -39.33 -11.54
C LYS A 489 16.31 -39.23 -11.47
N ARG A 490 15.79 -38.87 -10.30
CA ARG A 490 14.37 -38.63 -10.03
C ARG A 490 14.20 -37.41 -9.16
N VAL A 491 13.12 -36.68 -9.37
CA VAL A 491 12.79 -35.47 -8.61
C VAL A 491 11.46 -35.69 -7.89
N PHE A 492 11.55 -35.81 -6.57
CA PHE A 492 10.42 -35.87 -5.66
C PHE A 492 10.15 -34.48 -5.07
N VAL A 493 8.89 -34.23 -4.72
CA VAL A 493 8.47 -32.96 -4.12
C VAL A 493 7.51 -33.23 -2.96
N ALA A 494 7.70 -32.56 -1.83
CA ALA A 494 6.76 -32.52 -0.70
C ALA A 494 6.45 -31.07 -0.32
N GLY A 495 5.23 -30.78 0.12
CA GLY A 495 4.80 -29.42 0.47
C GLY A 495 4.45 -28.52 -0.70
N MET A 496 4.15 -29.09 -1.87
CA MET A 496 3.75 -28.34 -3.07
C MET A 496 2.24 -28.45 -3.29
N ASP A 497 1.48 -27.88 -2.37
CA ASP A 497 0.01 -28.00 -2.30
C ASP A 497 -0.69 -27.32 -3.49
N GLY A 498 -0.03 -26.30 -4.06
CA GLY A 498 -0.59 -25.40 -5.06
C GLY A 498 -1.62 -24.43 -4.48
N TYR A 499 -2.34 -23.73 -5.35
CA TYR A 499 -3.14 -22.57 -4.98
C TYR A 499 -4.61 -22.66 -5.43
N ALA A 500 -4.99 -23.73 -6.15
CA ALA A 500 -6.37 -23.97 -6.51
C ALA A 500 -7.09 -24.75 -5.39
N HIS A 501 -8.38 -24.48 -5.24
CA HIS A 501 -9.27 -25.17 -4.29
C HIS A 501 -8.83 -25.08 -2.81
N LEU A 502 -8.14 -24.01 -2.42
CA LEU A 502 -7.82 -23.75 -1.02
C LEU A 502 -9.11 -23.53 -0.20
N PRO A 503 -9.29 -24.24 0.93
CA PRO A 503 -10.37 -23.95 1.86
C PRO A 503 -10.31 -22.50 2.37
N GLU A 504 -11.47 -21.84 2.53
CA GLU A 504 -11.52 -20.50 3.11
C GLU A 504 -10.82 -20.46 4.48
N GLY A 505 -9.88 -19.52 4.65
CA GLY A 505 -9.10 -19.35 5.88
C GLY A 505 -7.87 -20.25 6.03
N ARG A 506 -7.59 -21.18 5.10
CA ARG A 506 -6.36 -21.98 5.10
C ARG A 506 -5.25 -21.25 4.33
N GLY A 507 -4.14 -20.98 5.01
CA GLY A 507 -2.97 -20.33 4.40
C GLY A 507 -2.34 -21.16 3.28
N THR A 508 -1.65 -20.49 2.35
CA THR A 508 -0.88 -21.10 1.25
C THR A 508 0.46 -21.68 1.70
N LEU A 509 0.91 -21.28 2.89
CA LEU A 509 2.14 -21.71 3.54
C LEU A 509 1.82 -22.24 4.94
N PHE A 510 2.65 -23.13 5.46
CA PHE A 510 2.47 -23.64 6.84
C PHE A 510 2.87 -22.60 7.92
N TYR A 511 3.54 -21.52 7.53
CA TYR A 511 3.92 -20.41 8.38
C TYR A 511 3.16 -19.16 7.97
N ALA A 512 2.90 -18.28 8.94
CA ALA A 512 2.27 -16.99 8.68
C ALA A 512 3.31 -16.05 8.05
N GLU A 513 3.20 -15.82 6.74
CA GLU A 513 3.71 -14.59 6.16
C GLU A 513 2.73 -13.47 6.55
N LYS A 514 3.24 -12.35 7.07
CA LYS A 514 2.43 -11.12 7.23
C LYS A 514 2.19 -10.56 5.83
N ASP A 515 1.27 -11.16 5.10
CA ASP A 515 0.82 -10.68 3.82
C ASP A 515 -0.68 -10.36 3.93
N GLU A 516 -1.09 -9.22 3.40
CA GLU A 516 -2.49 -8.90 3.15
C GLU A 516 -3.12 -9.84 2.11
N PRO A 517 -4.45 -10.05 2.13
CA PRO A 517 -5.08 -11.01 1.24
C PRO A 517 -4.95 -10.57 -0.24
N GLU A 518 -4.10 -11.28 -0.99
CA GLU A 518 -4.08 -11.24 -2.46
C GLU A 518 -5.47 -11.54 -3.04
N SER A 519 -5.78 -10.94 -4.19
CA SER A 519 -7.05 -11.24 -4.85
C SER A 519 -7.09 -12.71 -5.30
N ARG A 520 -8.28 -13.32 -5.28
CA ARG A 520 -8.46 -14.72 -5.70
C ARG A 520 -8.01 -14.97 -7.15
N GLU A 521 -8.11 -13.97 -8.01
CA GLU A 521 -7.71 -14.06 -9.41
C GLU A 521 -6.18 -14.18 -9.56
N GLU A 522 -5.41 -13.37 -8.82
CA GLU A 522 -3.94 -13.40 -8.83
C GLU A 522 -3.40 -14.73 -8.29
N ILE A 523 -4.02 -15.25 -7.22
CA ILE A 523 -3.68 -16.56 -6.65
C ILE A 523 -3.86 -17.68 -7.69
N LEU A 524 -4.95 -17.63 -8.45
CA LEU A 524 -5.26 -18.63 -9.48
C LEU A 524 -4.37 -18.48 -10.72
N ASP A 525 -3.99 -17.27 -11.11
CA ASP A 525 -3.01 -17.07 -12.18
C ASP A 525 -1.65 -17.66 -11.80
N ARG A 526 -1.18 -17.40 -10.58
CA ARG A 526 0.04 -18.03 -10.03
C ARG A 526 -0.05 -19.56 -10.07
N HIS A 527 -1.21 -20.13 -9.71
CA HIS A 527 -1.43 -21.57 -9.81
C HIS A 527 -1.19 -22.11 -11.22
N ARG A 528 -1.86 -21.54 -12.22
CA ARG A 528 -1.81 -21.98 -13.62
C ARG A 528 -0.39 -21.86 -14.19
N TRP A 529 0.33 -20.80 -13.82
CA TRP A 529 1.73 -20.63 -14.19
C TRP A 529 2.64 -21.72 -13.64
N CYS A 530 2.57 -21.98 -12.34
CA CYS A 530 3.34 -23.08 -11.75
C CYS A 530 3.01 -24.42 -12.41
N GLN A 531 1.73 -24.69 -12.69
CA GLN A 531 1.32 -25.92 -13.37
C GLN A 531 1.97 -26.07 -14.75
N ARG A 532 1.98 -25.01 -15.56
CA ARG A 532 2.62 -25.03 -16.88
C ARG A 532 4.12 -25.30 -16.81
N ILE A 533 4.82 -24.64 -15.88
CA ILE A 533 6.28 -24.83 -15.75
C ILE A 533 6.60 -26.23 -15.23
N LEU A 534 5.84 -26.77 -14.28
CA LEU A 534 6.00 -28.14 -13.80
C LEU A 534 5.81 -29.16 -14.92
N ALA A 535 4.84 -28.94 -15.81
CA ALA A 535 4.66 -29.77 -17.00
C ALA A 535 5.90 -29.73 -17.90
N SER A 536 6.42 -28.55 -18.23
CA SER A 536 7.62 -28.43 -19.06
C SER A 536 8.87 -29.04 -18.43
N ILE A 537 9.01 -28.96 -17.09
CA ILE A 537 10.08 -29.64 -16.34
C ILE A 537 9.92 -31.16 -16.44
N SER A 538 8.69 -31.66 -16.31
CA SER A 538 8.38 -33.09 -16.41
C SER A 538 8.61 -33.64 -17.82
N ASP A 539 8.25 -32.87 -18.84
CA ASP A 539 8.51 -33.20 -20.25
C ASP A 539 10.02 -33.24 -20.53
N HIS A 540 10.79 -32.32 -19.95
CA HIS A 540 12.25 -32.34 -20.05
C HIS A 540 12.89 -33.58 -19.42
N LEU A 541 12.41 -34.01 -18.24
CA LEU A 541 12.85 -35.24 -17.58
C LEU A 541 12.57 -36.47 -18.45
N THR A 542 11.34 -36.60 -18.93
CA THR A 542 10.91 -37.76 -19.73
C THR A 542 11.59 -37.81 -21.10
N ALA A 543 11.80 -36.67 -21.76
CA ALA A 543 12.58 -36.58 -23.00
C ALA A 543 14.05 -37.01 -22.81
N SER A 544 14.57 -36.89 -21.59
CA SER A 544 15.92 -37.34 -21.21
C SER A 544 15.96 -38.80 -20.71
N GLY A 545 14.87 -39.56 -20.86
CA GLY A 545 14.75 -40.94 -20.43
C GLY A 545 14.60 -41.14 -18.91
N ARG A 546 14.26 -40.09 -18.16
CA ARG A 546 14.04 -40.13 -16.70
C ARG A 546 12.55 -40.24 -16.37
N GLU A 547 12.23 -40.61 -15.13
CA GLU A 547 10.86 -40.59 -14.63
C GLU A 547 10.31 -39.16 -14.57
N GLU A 548 8.99 -39.02 -14.71
CA GLU A 548 8.31 -37.74 -14.53
C GLU A 548 8.43 -37.19 -13.09
N LEU A 549 8.04 -35.93 -12.90
CA LEU A 549 8.07 -35.30 -11.58
C LEU A 549 7.06 -35.98 -10.63
N HIS A 550 7.48 -36.28 -9.39
CA HIS A 550 6.64 -36.96 -8.41
C HIS A 550 6.33 -36.07 -7.19
N ILE A 551 5.09 -35.58 -7.07
CA ILE A 551 4.61 -34.89 -5.86
C ILE A 551 4.06 -35.93 -4.87
N LEU A 552 4.62 -35.93 -3.66
CA LEU A 552 4.39 -36.94 -2.64
C LEU A 552 3.25 -36.59 -1.67
N THR A 553 3.08 -35.30 -1.35
CA THR A 553 2.01 -34.83 -0.45
C THR A 553 0.80 -34.35 -1.24
N PRO A 554 -0.41 -34.27 -0.64
CA PRO A 554 -1.60 -33.80 -1.33
C PRO A 554 -1.40 -32.46 -2.03
N THR A 555 -1.84 -32.36 -3.28
CA THR A 555 -1.60 -31.19 -4.15
C THR A 555 -2.75 -30.94 -5.11
N SER A 556 -2.95 -29.69 -5.51
CA SER A 556 -3.84 -29.32 -6.62
C SER A 556 -3.23 -29.63 -7.99
N TYR A 557 -1.92 -29.88 -8.09
CA TYR A 557 -1.25 -30.30 -9.33
C TYR A 557 -1.40 -31.80 -9.59
N GLN A 558 -2.65 -32.26 -9.75
CA GLN A 558 -3.03 -33.68 -9.77
C GLN A 558 -2.27 -34.54 -10.78
N GLN A 559 -1.84 -33.97 -11.91
CA GLN A 559 -1.02 -34.66 -12.92
C GLN A 559 0.25 -35.29 -12.33
N PHE A 560 0.90 -34.61 -11.37
CA PHE A 560 2.17 -35.03 -10.79
C PHE A 560 2.01 -35.74 -9.44
N TYR A 561 0.78 -35.85 -8.93
CA TYR A 561 0.54 -36.44 -7.61
C TYR A 561 0.70 -37.96 -7.65
N LYS A 562 1.66 -38.47 -6.88
CA LYS A 562 1.91 -39.91 -6.72
C LYS A 562 1.60 -40.42 -5.32
N GLY A 563 1.59 -39.55 -4.31
CA GLY A 563 1.30 -39.94 -2.92
C GLY A 563 2.46 -40.67 -2.24
N LEU A 564 2.67 -40.39 -0.95
CA LEU A 564 3.74 -40.98 -0.14
C LEU A 564 3.66 -42.52 -0.04
N GLN A 565 2.44 -43.09 0.04
CA GLN A 565 2.24 -44.53 0.28
C GLN A 565 2.87 -45.42 -0.80
N ASN A 566 2.85 -44.96 -2.06
CA ASN A 566 3.47 -45.67 -3.18
C ASN A 566 4.98 -45.87 -3.03
N TYR A 567 5.63 -45.13 -2.14
CA TYR A 567 7.07 -45.23 -1.89
C TYR A 567 7.42 -45.78 -0.51
N LEU A 568 6.45 -45.86 0.39
CA LEU A 568 6.58 -46.40 1.75
C LEU A 568 6.19 -47.89 1.83
N ASP A 569 5.30 -48.37 0.96
CA ASP A 569 4.75 -49.75 1.07
C ASP A 569 5.49 -50.81 0.21
N VAL A 570 6.71 -50.54 -0.26
CA VAL A 570 7.48 -51.51 -1.07
C VAL A 570 8.14 -52.58 -0.18
N PRO A 571 7.80 -53.88 -0.29
CA PRO A 571 8.47 -54.95 0.45
C PRO A 571 9.93 -55.09 -0.02
N GLY A 572 10.90 -55.07 0.92
CA GLY A 572 12.30 -55.40 0.63
C GLY A 572 13.33 -54.26 0.55
N LEU A 573 12.95 -53.01 0.85
CA LEU A 573 13.92 -51.94 1.15
C LEU A 573 14.21 -51.94 2.66
N GLU A 574 15.16 -52.76 3.09
CA GLU A 574 15.75 -52.61 4.44
C GLU A 574 16.41 -51.22 4.53
N ALA A 575 16.18 -50.53 5.65
CA ALA A 575 16.82 -49.25 5.93
C ALA A 575 18.34 -49.41 5.83
N ARG A 576 19.01 -48.59 5.01
CA ARG A 576 20.47 -48.54 5.05
C ARG A 576 20.88 -47.99 6.43
N PRO A 577 21.83 -48.65 7.11
CA PRO A 577 22.22 -48.31 8.48
C PRO A 577 22.77 -46.90 8.61
#